data_AF-A0A256ZJU9-F1
#
_entry.id   AF-A0A256ZJU9-F1
#
_cell.length_a   1.000
_cell.length_b   1.000
_cell.length_c   1.000
_cell.angle_alpha   90.00
_cell.angle_beta   90.00
_cell.angle_gamma   90.00
#
_symmetry.space_group_name_H-M   'P 1'
#
loop_
_entity.id
_entity.type
_entity.pdbx_description
1 polymer ?
#
loop_
_entity_poly.entity_id
_entity_poly.type
_entity_poly.pdbx_seq_one_letter_code
_entity_poly.pdbx_strand_id
1 'polypeptide(L)' 'MVKYVTISIPKPLYDRLAKALEGTGYRSPTEYIIFLIRKNLPDLESKDTERRLRALGYL' A
#
# COMPACT_ATOMS: atom_id res chain seq x y z
N MET A 1 -21.97 2.43 -4.93
CA MET A 1 -21.26 1.17 -5.23
C MET A 1 -19.77 1.48 -5.32
N VAL A 2 -18.91 0.78 -4.56
CA VAL A 2 -17.46 1.01 -4.63
C VAL A 2 -16.94 0.46 -5.96
N LYS A 3 -16.20 1.26 -6.72
CA LYS A 3 -15.53 0.84 -7.96
C LYS A 3 -14.13 0.35 -7.63
N TYR A 4 -13.78 -0.83 -8.13
CA TYR A 4 -12.45 -1.41 -7.96
C TYR A 4 -11.65 -1.28 -9.25
N VAL A 5 -10.33 -1.20 -9.10
CA VAL A 5 -9.38 -1.16 -10.21
C VAL A 5 -8.42 -2.34 -10.09
N THR A 6 -7.89 -2.80 -11.21
CA THR A 6 -6.86 -3.86 -11.25
C THR A 6 -5.48 -3.21 -11.35
N ILE A 7 -4.56 -3.67 -10.52
CA ILE A 7 -3.14 -3.27 -10.56
C ILE A 7 -2.29 -4.48 -10.95
N SER A 8 -1.37 -4.31 -11.89
CA SER A 8 -0.40 -5.34 -12.24
C SER A 8 0.76 -5.30 -11.25
N ILE A 9 0.93 -6.38 -10.48
CA ILE A 9 2.03 -6.54 -9.53
C ILE A 9 2.92 -7.68 -10.04
N PRO A 10 4.26 -7.53 -10.08
CA PRO A 10 5.16 -8.63 -10.37
C PRO A 10 4.85 -9.82 -9.46
N LYS A 11 4.57 -10.98 -10.06
CA LYS A 11 4.22 -12.21 -9.32
C LYS A 11 5.20 -12.54 -8.18
N PRO A 12 6.53 -12.42 -8.35
CA PRO A 12 7.46 -12.68 -7.26
C PRO A 12 7.28 -11.77 -6.04
N LEU A 13 6.87 -10.50 -6.24
CA LEU A 13 6.61 -9.56 -5.15
C LEU A 13 5.33 -9.93 -4.42
N TYR A 14 4.28 -10.25 -5.18
CA TYR A 14 3.00 -10.68 -4.61
C TYR A 14 3.16 -11.96 -3.79
N ASP A 15 3.88 -12.96 -4.30
CA ASP A 15 4.09 -14.23 -3.61
C ASP A 15 4.94 -14.06 -2.34
N ARG A 16 5.97 -13.20 -2.39
CA ARG A 16 6.74 -12.82 -1.19
C ARG A 16 5.88 -12.13 -0.14
N LEU A 17 5.00 -11.23 -0.57
CA LEU A 17 4.06 -10.55 0.32
C LEU A 17 3.08 -11.55 0.94
N ALA A 18 2.50 -12.45 0.15
CA ALA A 18 1.59 -13.48 0.63
C ALA A 18 2.24 -14.34 1.71
N LYS A 19 3.47 -14.83 1.46
CA LYS A 19 4.25 -15.58 2.44
C LYS A 19 4.52 -14.79 3.72
N ALA A 20 4.88 -13.51 3.60
CA ALA A 20 5.14 -12.66 4.76
C ALA A 20 3.89 -12.39 5.61
N LEU A 21 2.69 -12.55 5.04
CA LEU A 21 1.41 -12.38 5.72
C LEU A 21 0.85 -13.68 6.32
N GLU A 22 1.47 -14.83 6.07
CA GLU A 22 1.08 -16.11 6.68
C GLU A 22 1.17 -16.02 8.21
N GLY A 23 0.12 -16.46 8.91
CA GLY A 23 0.03 -16.36 10.37
C GLY A 23 -0.28 -14.96 10.92
N THR A 24 -0.47 -13.96 10.05
CA THR A 24 -0.96 -12.63 10.46
C THR A 24 -2.49 -12.58 10.49
N GLY A 25 -3.07 -11.49 11.01
CA GLY A 25 -4.52 -11.26 10.98
C GLY A 25 -5.08 -10.80 9.63
N TYR A 26 -4.26 -10.65 8.60
CA TYR A 26 -4.73 -10.23 7.27
C TYR A 26 -5.31 -11.42 6.50
N ARG A 27 -6.48 -11.22 5.89
CA ARG A 27 -7.19 -12.25 5.11
C ARG A 27 -6.63 -12.39 3.69
N SER A 28 -5.94 -11.37 3.19
CA SER A 28 -5.31 -11.41 1.87
C SER A 28 -4.21 -10.35 1.72
N PRO A 29 -3.27 -10.54 0.77
CA PRO A 29 -2.33 -9.49 0.37
C PRO A 29 -3.04 -8.21 -0.09
N THR A 30 -4.19 -8.34 -0.74
CA THR A 30 -5.01 -7.20 -1.18
C THR A 30 -5.50 -6.35 -0.01
N GLU A 31 -5.96 -6.97 1.08
CA GLU A 31 -6.39 -6.25 2.29
C GLU A 31 -5.21 -5.44 2.88
N TYR A 32 -4.03 -6.04 2.91
CA TYR A 32 -2.82 -5.38 3.36
C TYR A 32 -2.40 -4.21 2.46
N ILE A 33 -2.47 -4.37 1.13
CA ILE A 33 -2.19 -3.29 0.16
C ILE A 33 -3.18 -2.13 0.36
N ILE A 34 -4.46 -2.42 0.53
CA ILE A 34 -5.48 -1.40 0.80
C ILE A 34 -5.17 -0.67 2.11
N PHE A 35 -4.78 -1.40 3.16
CA PHE A 35 -4.35 -0.81 4.42
C PHE A 35 -3.15 0.12 4.23
N LEU A 36 -2.12 -0.31 3.50
CA LEU A 36 -0.94 0.50 3.24
C LEU A 36 -1.28 1.78 2.47
N ILE A 37 -2.15 1.70 1.47
CA ILE A 37 -2.60 2.88 0.73
C ILE A 37 -3.31 3.85 1.69
N ARG A 38 -4.29 3.37 2.47
CA ARG A 38 -5.02 4.21 3.44
C ARG A 38 -4.11 4.85 4.48
N LYS A 39 -3.06 4.14 4.90
CA LYS A 39 -2.09 4.62 5.88
C LYS A 39 -1.22 5.75 5.32
N ASN A 40 -0.75 5.62 4.08
CA ASN A 40 0.23 6.56 3.50
C ASN A 40 -0.43 7.70 2.69
N LEU A 41 -1.66 7.52 2.22
CA LEU A 41 -2.37 8.52 1.40
C LEU A 41 -2.44 9.91 2.06
N PRO A 42 -2.73 10.06 3.38
CA PRO A 42 -2.78 11.38 4.00
C PRO A 42 -1.45 12.15 3.92
N ASP A 43 -0.33 11.45 3.98
CA ASP A 43 0.99 12.07 3.88
C ASP A 43 1.31 12.45 2.43
N LEU A 44 0.86 11.65 1.46
CA LEU A 44 0.96 11.96 0.03
C LEU A 44 0.07 13.14 -0.38
N GLU A 45 -1.09 13.31 0.26
CA GLU A 45 -2.04 14.41 0.03
C GLU A 45 -1.71 15.66 0.87
N SER A 46 -0.62 15.63 1.65
CA SER A 46 -0.26 16.75 2.51
C SER A 46 0.03 18.02 1.71
N LYS A 47 -0.52 19.15 2.18
CA LYS A 47 -0.19 20.48 1.65
C LYS A 47 1.20 20.98 2.09
N ASP A 48 1.76 20.35 3.11
CA ASP A 48 3.13 20.60 3.54
C ASP A 48 4.10 19.92 2.56
N THR A 49 4.90 20.73 1.88
CA THR A 49 5.82 20.26 0.84
C THR A 49 6.88 19.31 1.38
N GLU A 50 7.42 19.56 2.59
CA GLU A 50 8.45 18.70 3.17
C GLU A 50 7.87 17.32 3.50
N ARG A 51 6.69 17.32 4.15
CA ARG A 51 6.00 16.08 4.51
C ARG A 51 5.64 15.25 3.28
N ARG A 52 5.15 15.89 2.22
CA ARG A 52 4.81 15.22 0.96
C ARG A 52 6.05 14.66 0.24
N LEU A 53 7.15 15.41 0.21
CA LEU A 53 8.39 14.96 -0.41
C LEU A 53 8.99 13.75 0.33
N ARG A 54 8.96 13.76 1.67
CA ARG A 54 9.37 12.61 2.49
C ARG A 54 8.50 11.38 2.22
N ALA A 55 7.18 11.55 2.14
CA ALA A 55 6.25 10.45 1.85
C ALA A 55 6.47 9.82 0.45
N LEU A 56 6.94 10.62 -0.51
CA LEU A 56 7.30 10.18 -1.85
C LEU A 56 8.71 9.58 -1.93
N GLY A 57 9.50 9.65 -0.86
CA GLY A 57 10.87 9.13 -0.80
C GLY A 57 11.94 10.06 -1.39
N TYR A 58 11.68 11.36 -1.50
CA TYR A 58 12.67 12.35 -1.98
C TYR A 58 13.57 12.92 -0.87
N LEU A 59 13.20 12.73 0.40
CA LEU A 59 13.91 13.19 1.61
C LEU A 59 14.01 12.03 2.60
#